data_AF-A0AAV0R0I0-F1
#
_entry.id   AF-A0AAV0R0I0-F1
#
_cell.length_a   1.000
_cell.length_b   1.000
_cell.length_c   1.000
_cell.angle_alpha   90.00
_cell.angle_beta   90.00
_cell.angle_gamma   90.00
#
_symmetry.space_group_name_H-M   'P 1'
#
loop_
_entity.id
_entity.type
_entity.pdbx_description
1 polymer ?
#
loop_
_entity_poly.entity_id
_entity_poly.type
_entity_poly.pdbx_seq_one_letter_code
_entity_poly.pdbx_strand_id
1 'polypeptide(L)'
;MKMAVSLLKEFGLPEGLLPLDDVAEAGFVKETGFFWIVQRKATKHRFELVGKQVSYDVEVSAYLEKNKVRKMKGVKAKELMALWPPVVEIVVDHPPTGKVRFRSLGGVAMAFPVHAFAAGQ
;
A
#
# COMPACT_ATOMS: atom_id res chain seq x y z
N MET A 1 14.52 -3.07 -4.27
CA MET A 1 13.58 -2.11 -3.63
C MET A 1 13.52 -0.71 -4.25
N LYS A 2 14.60 -0.15 -4.83
CA LYS A 2 14.59 1.22 -5.39
C LYS A 2 13.45 1.52 -6.40
N MET A 3 13.03 0.52 -7.18
CA MET A 3 11.97 0.65 -8.18
C MET A 3 10.58 0.92 -7.55
N ALA A 4 10.14 0.11 -6.59
CA ALA A 4 8.83 0.29 -5.96
C ALA A 4 8.70 1.65 -5.25
N VAL A 5 9.75 2.05 -4.52
CA VAL A 5 9.83 3.36 -3.86
C VAL A 5 9.78 4.50 -4.89
N SER A 6 10.50 4.38 -6.01
CA SER A 6 10.50 5.39 -7.07
C SER A 6 9.13 5.55 -7.72
N LEU A 7 8.42 4.44 -7.97
CA LEU A 7 7.05 4.46 -8.50
C LEU A 7 6.10 5.15 -7.51
N LEU A 8 6.12 4.77 -6.22
CA LEU A 8 5.26 5.42 -5.22
C LEU A 8 5.50 6.93 -5.18
N LYS A 9 6.77 7.36 -5.21
CA LYS A 9 7.14 8.77 -5.26
C LYS A 9 6.66 9.48 -6.52
N GLU A 10 6.84 8.88 -7.70
CA GLU A 10 6.38 9.44 -8.99
C GLU A 10 4.86 9.67 -8.98
N PHE A 11 4.12 8.75 -8.37
CA PHE A 11 2.67 8.82 -8.25
C PHE A 11 2.18 9.61 -7.02
N GLY A 12 3.06 10.25 -6.24
CA GLY A 12 2.66 11.09 -5.09
C GLY A 12 2.13 10.29 -3.89
N LEU A 13 2.56 9.04 -3.75
CA LEU A 13 2.19 8.13 -2.67
C LEU A 13 3.31 8.03 -1.62
N PRO A 14 2.97 7.73 -0.35
CA PRO A 14 3.98 7.49 0.68
C PRO A 14 4.91 6.34 0.30
N GLU A 15 6.22 6.59 0.37
CA GLU A 15 7.28 5.67 -0.10
C GLU A 15 7.36 4.36 0.69
N GLY A 16 6.81 4.30 1.91
CA GLY A 16 6.78 3.14 2.80
C GLY A 16 5.53 2.27 2.69
N LEU A 17 4.60 2.54 1.77
CA LEU A 17 3.36 1.75 1.64
C LEU A 17 3.58 0.27 1.31
N LEU A 18 4.71 -0.05 0.69
CA LEU A 18 5.08 -1.38 0.25
C LEU A 18 6.43 -1.78 0.89
N PRO A 19 6.44 -2.20 2.17
CA PRO A 19 7.63 -2.72 2.85
C PRO A 19 7.88 -4.17 2.39
N LEU A 20 8.23 -4.30 1.10
CA LEU A 20 8.45 -5.59 0.43
C LEU A 20 9.71 -6.27 0.95
N ASP A 21 9.64 -7.58 1.14
CA ASP A 21 10.76 -8.42 1.57
C ASP A 21 10.95 -9.57 0.57
N ASP A 22 12.20 -9.98 0.35
CA ASP A 22 12.56 -11.15 -0.49
C ASP A 22 11.78 -11.22 -1.83
N VAL A 23 11.80 -10.11 -2.57
CA VAL A 23 11.12 -9.97 -3.87
C VAL A 23 11.79 -10.84 -4.91
N ALA A 24 11.04 -11.79 -5.45
CA ALA A 24 11.45 -12.67 -6.55
C ALA A 24 11.22 -12.03 -7.92
N GLU A 25 10.09 -11.33 -8.08
CA GLU A 25 9.69 -10.69 -9.34
C GLU A 25 8.95 -9.38 -9.04
N ALA A 26 9.13 -8.37 -9.88
CA ALA A 26 8.28 -7.19 -9.87
C ALA A 26 8.20 -6.61 -11.28
N GLY A 27 7.04 -6.08 -11.64
CA GLY A 27 6.80 -5.44 -12.93
C GLY A 27 5.86 -4.25 -12.84
N PHE A 28 5.95 -3.38 -13.85
CA PHE A 28 5.13 -2.18 -13.98
C PHE A 28 4.84 -1.92 -15.46
N VAL A 29 3.56 -1.74 -15.78
CA VAL A 29 3.08 -1.35 -17.12
C VAL A 29 2.77 0.13 -17.10
N LYS A 30 3.66 0.94 -17.69
CA LYS A 30 3.58 2.41 -17.66
C LYS A 30 2.29 2.94 -18.28
N GLU A 31 1.82 2.30 -19.34
CA GLU A 31 0.64 2.70 -20.11
C GLU A 31 -0.65 2.60 -19.30
N THR A 32 -0.73 1.63 -18.38
CA THR A 32 -1.95 1.37 -17.59
C THR A 32 -1.81 1.75 -16.12
N GLY A 33 -0.57 1.96 -15.65
CA GLY A 33 -0.24 2.11 -14.24
C GLY A 33 -0.31 0.80 -13.45
N PHE A 34 -0.51 -0.35 -14.10
CA PHE A 34 -0.57 -1.64 -13.43
C PHE A 34 0.81 -2.05 -12.89
N PHE A 35 0.88 -2.49 -11.64
CA PHE A 35 2.07 -3.11 -11.07
C PHE A 35 1.74 -4.43 -10.38
N TRP A 36 2.75 -5.29 -10.32
CA TRP A 36 2.71 -6.51 -9.53
C TRP A 36 4.08 -6.76 -8.90
N ILE A 37 4.06 -7.42 -7.75
CA ILE A 37 5.21 -7.88 -7.01
C ILE A 37 4.94 -9.30 -6.56
N VAL A 38 5.94 -10.17 -6.73
CA VAL A 38 5.97 -11.52 -6.21
C VAL A 38 7.12 -11.63 -5.21
N GLN A 39 6.79 -11.98 -3.98
CA GLN A 39 7.73 -12.22 -2.88
C GLN A 39 7.78 -13.72 -2.56
N ARG A 40 8.90 -14.22 -2.04
CA ARG A 40 9.03 -15.68 -1.79
C ARG A 40 8.08 -16.21 -0.72
N LYS A 41 7.64 -15.34 0.19
CA LYS A 41 6.73 -15.67 1.30
C LYS A 41 5.85 -14.48 1.61
N ALA A 42 4.65 -14.74 2.13
CA ALA A 42 3.82 -13.70 2.69
C ALA A 42 4.49 -13.05 3.91
N THR A 43 4.28 -11.75 4.08
CA THR A 43 4.89 -10.97 5.16
C THR A 43 3.86 -10.18 5.93
N LYS A 44 4.17 -9.89 7.18
CA LYS A 44 3.39 -9.00 8.03
C LYS A 44 4.28 -7.84 8.42
N HIS A 45 3.74 -6.63 8.31
CA HIS A 45 4.40 -5.40 8.71
C HIS A 45 3.51 -4.65 9.70
N ARG A 46 4.13 -3.93 10.63
CA ARG A 46 3.43 -3.08 11.58
C ARG A 46 3.88 -1.65 11.37
N PHE A 47 2.93 -0.79 10.99
CA PHE A 47 3.16 0.64 10.94
C PHE A 47 3.08 1.19 12.36
N GLU A 48 4.22 1.31 13.04
CA GLU A 48 4.30 1.67 14.46
C GLU A 48 3.63 3.02 14.78
N LEU A 49 3.78 4.04 13.92
CA LEU A 49 3.22 5.37 14.15
C LEU A 49 1.68 5.41 14.21
N VAL A 50 1.01 4.42 13.61
CA VAL A 50 -0.46 4.29 13.64
C VAL A 50 -0.94 3.02 14.33
N GLY A 51 -0.02 2.20 14.85
CA GLY A 51 -0.30 0.93 15.49
C GLY A 51 -1.02 -0.10 14.60
N LYS A 52 -0.99 0.05 13.27
CA LYS A 52 -1.73 -0.80 12.34
C LYS A 52 -0.85 -1.95 11.84
N GLN A 53 -1.38 -3.17 11.91
CA GLN A 53 -0.73 -4.36 11.36
C GLN A 53 -1.31 -4.66 9.97
N VAL A 54 -0.45 -4.89 8.99
CA VAL A 54 -0.80 -5.14 7.60
C VAL A 54 -0.13 -6.44 7.15
N SER A 55 -0.84 -7.27 6.40
CA SER A 55 -0.30 -8.45 5.76
C SER A 55 -0.21 -8.25 4.25
N TYR A 56 0.91 -8.67 3.69
CA TYR A 56 1.19 -8.71 2.26
C TYR A 56 1.32 -10.18 1.84
N ASP A 57 0.48 -10.61 0.90
CA ASP A 57 0.49 -11.97 0.36
C ASP A 57 1.71 -12.20 -0.56
N VAL A 58 1.91 -13.43 -1.03
CA VAL A 58 3.01 -13.78 -1.97
C VAL A 58 2.96 -12.96 -3.24
N GLU A 59 1.76 -12.67 -3.74
CA GLU A 59 1.53 -11.81 -4.90
C GLU A 59 0.73 -10.58 -4.48
N VAL A 60 1.27 -9.40 -4.78
CA VAL A 60 0.62 -8.10 -4.55
C VAL A 60 0.51 -7.40 -5.88
N SER A 61 -0.68 -6.92 -6.22
CA SER A 61 -0.91 -6.18 -7.47
C SER A 61 -1.94 -5.07 -7.29
N ALA A 62 -1.79 -3.99 -8.05
CA ALA A 62 -2.74 -2.89 -8.09
C ALA A 62 -2.49 -1.99 -9.32
N TYR A 63 -3.25 -0.90 -9.42
CA TYR A 63 -3.05 0.15 -10.42
C TYR A 63 -2.70 1.45 -9.71
N LEU A 64 -1.63 2.10 -10.18
CA LEU A 64 -1.20 3.42 -9.74
C LEU A 64 -1.85 4.50 -10.61
N GLU A 65 -2.35 5.52 -9.95
CA GLU A 65 -2.81 6.78 -10.52
C GLU A 65 -2.20 7.91 -9.67
N LYS A 66 -2.24 9.14 -10.18
CA LYS A 66 -1.71 10.28 -9.42
C LYS A 66 -2.42 10.40 -8.06
N ASN A 67 -1.65 10.34 -6.99
CA ASN A 67 -2.05 10.33 -5.59
C ASN A 67 -2.96 9.16 -5.18
N LYS A 68 -3.00 8.07 -5.96
CA LYS A 68 -3.99 7.01 -5.75
C LYS A 68 -3.50 5.62 -6.13
N VAL A 69 -3.91 4.63 -5.36
CA VAL A 69 -3.83 3.21 -5.69
C VAL A 69 -5.25 2.66 -5.76
N ARG A 70 -5.56 1.90 -6.82
CA ARG A 70 -6.89 1.27 -6.98
C ARG A 70 -6.76 -0.22 -7.30
N LYS A 71 -7.84 -0.96 -7.01
CA LYS A 71 -7.97 -2.41 -7.25
C LYS A 71 -6.80 -3.20 -6.63
N MET A 72 -6.40 -2.80 -5.43
CA MET A 72 -5.32 -3.47 -4.71
C MET A 72 -5.72 -4.89 -4.31
N LYS A 73 -4.78 -5.82 -4.51
CA LYS A 73 -4.89 -7.24 -4.19
C LYS A 73 -3.66 -7.68 -3.40
N GLY A 74 -3.84 -8.69 -2.54
CA GLY A 74 -2.77 -9.24 -1.72
C GLY A 74 -2.41 -8.41 -0.49
N VAL A 75 -3.17 -7.37 -0.15
CA VAL A 75 -2.94 -6.53 1.03
C VAL A 75 -4.16 -6.54 1.94
N LYS A 76 -3.97 -6.85 3.22
CA LYS A 76 -5.03 -6.82 4.24
C LYS A 76 -4.55 -6.07 5.46
N ALA A 77 -5.42 -5.25 6.04
CA ALA A 77 -5.12 -4.52 7.27
C ALA A 77 -5.89 -5.16 8.43
N LYS A 78 -5.22 -5.36 9.57
CA LYS A 78 -5.85 -5.89 10.77
C LYS A 78 -6.77 -4.84 11.39
N GLU A 79 -8.00 -5.24 11.63
CA GLU A 79 -8.97 -4.49 12.43
C GLU A 79 -9.24 -5.20 13.77
N LEU A 80 -10.37 -4.91 14.42
CA LEU A 80 -10.69 -5.44 15.75
C LEU A 80 -10.75 -6.99 15.78
N MET A 81 -10.21 -7.54 16.87
CA MET A 81 -10.21 -8.94 17.36
C MET A 81 -9.74 -10.06 16.41
N ALA A 82 -10.16 -10.13 15.14
CA ALA A 82 -9.69 -11.14 14.18
C ALA A 82 -9.87 -10.76 12.70
N LEU A 83 -10.44 -9.59 12.38
CA LEU A 83 -10.77 -9.23 11.01
C LEU A 83 -9.54 -8.71 10.24
N TRP A 84 -9.35 -9.20 9.03
CA TRP A 84 -8.32 -8.77 8.09
C TRP A 84 -8.96 -8.39 6.75
N PRO A 85 -9.78 -7.33 6.71
CA PRO A 85 -10.39 -6.90 5.46
C PRO A 85 -9.30 -6.51 4.45
N PRO A 86 -9.49 -6.83 3.15
CA PRO A 86 -8.56 -6.42 2.12
C PRO A 86 -8.61 -4.91 1.91
N VAL A 87 -7.44 -4.32 1.72
CA VAL A 87 -7.29 -2.92 1.29
C VAL A 87 -7.47 -2.88 -0.22
N VAL A 88 -8.45 -2.10 -0.70
CA VAL A 88 -8.81 -2.07 -2.12
C VAL A 88 -8.43 -0.75 -2.80
N GLU A 89 -8.33 0.32 -2.02
CA GLU A 89 -8.00 1.66 -2.51
C GLU A 89 -7.16 2.41 -1.47
N ILE A 90 -6.20 3.21 -1.95
CA ILE A 90 -5.40 4.15 -1.16
C ILE A 90 -5.44 5.49 -1.87
N VAL A 91 -5.70 6.58 -1.16
CA VAL A 91 -5.79 7.93 -1.75
C VAL A 91 -5.06 8.93 -0.87
N VAL A 92 -4.12 9.67 -1.45
CA VAL A 92 -3.55 10.87 -0.83
C VAL A 92 -4.39 12.07 -1.26
N ASP A 93 -4.77 12.90 -0.31
CA ASP A 93 -5.65 14.03 -0.58
C ASP A 93 -5.02 15.02 -1.57
N HIS A 94 -5.85 15.57 -2.46
CA HIS A 94 -5.47 16.67 -3.33
C HIS A 94 -6.55 17.76 -3.29
N PRO A 95 -6.26 18.98 -2.79
CA PRO A 95 -4.96 19.47 -2.31
C PRO A 95 -4.44 18.69 -1.07
N PRO A 96 -3.11 18.62 -0.84
CA PRO A 96 -2.54 17.83 0.25
C PRO A 96 -2.99 18.31 1.63
N THR A 97 -3.70 17.46 2.36
CA THR A 97 -4.11 17.72 3.76
C THR A 97 -3.13 17.14 4.78
N GLY A 98 -2.04 16.51 4.30
CA GLY A 98 -1.13 15.71 5.13
C GLY A 98 -1.68 14.34 5.50
N LYS A 99 -2.82 13.92 4.92
CA LYS A 99 -3.46 12.62 5.19
C LYS A 99 -3.48 11.71 3.97
N VAL A 100 -3.44 10.42 4.24
CA VAL A 100 -3.69 9.32 3.31
C VAL A 100 -4.90 8.52 3.80
N ARG A 101 -5.80 8.18 2.88
CA ARG A 101 -7.04 7.43 3.12
C ARG A 101 -6.91 6.02 2.57
N PHE A 102 -7.32 5.03 3.36
CA PHE A 102 -7.37 3.63 2.97
C PHE A 102 -8.81 3.16 2.98
N ARG A 103 -9.27 2.53 1.89
CA ARG A 103 -10.60 1.93 1.78
C ARG A 103 -10.49 0.42 1.82
N SER A 104 -11.34 -0.22 2.63
CA SER A 104 -11.48 -1.67 2.66
C SER A 104 -12.66 -2.17 1.82
N LEU A 105 -12.62 -3.46 1.45
CA LEU A 105 -13.78 -4.16 0.90
C LEU A 105 -14.84 -4.27 1.99
N GLY A 106 -15.89 -3.44 1.89
CA GLY A 106 -16.87 -3.20 2.95
C GLY A 106 -17.19 -1.72 3.17
N GLY A 107 -16.46 -0.82 2.48
CA GLY A 107 -16.78 0.62 2.46
C GLY A 107 -16.21 1.41 3.63
N VAL A 108 -15.53 0.77 4.59
CA VAL A 108 -14.84 1.46 5.67
C VAL A 108 -13.64 2.19 5.10
N ALA A 109 -13.59 3.49 5.34
CA ALA A 109 -12.45 4.34 5.01
C ALA A 109 -11.80 4.85 6.29
N MET A 110 -10.48 4.68 6.39
CA MET A 110 -9.69 5.24 7.48
C MET A 110 -8.70 6.26 6.92
N ALA A 111 -8.42 7.32 7.69
CA ALA A 111 -7.47 8.36 7.30
C ALA A 111 -6.36 8.48 8.34
N PHE A 112 -5.12 8.56 7.88
CA PHE A 112 -3.93 8.61 8.71
C PHE A 112 -2.95 9.67 8.20
N PRO A 113 -2.01 10.16 9.03
CA PRO A 113 -0.95 11.04 8.57
C PRO A 113 -0.06 10.37 7.51
N VAL A 114 0.30 11.09 6.44
CA VAL A 114 1.17 10.57 5.36
C VAL A 114 2.53 10.09 5.89
N HIS A 115 3.09 10.79 6.87
CA HIS A 115 4.40 10.46 7.44
C HIS A 115 4.41 9.11 8.19
N ALA A 116 3.23 8.58 8.59
CA ALA A 116 3.11 7.25 9.20
C ALA A 116 3.33 6.08 8.22
N PHE A 117 3.58 6.39 6.95
CA PHE A 117 3.88 5.44 5.88
C PHE A 117 5.12 5.89 5.09
N ALA A 118 6.03 6.62 5.73
CA ALA A 118 7.31 6.97 5.14
C ALA A 118 8.22 5.73 5.01
N ALA A 119 9.19 5.77 4.10
CA ALA A 119 10.15 4.69 3.95
C ALA A 119 11.03 4.56 5.22
N GLY A 120 11.33 3.32 5.61
CA GLY A 120 12.21 3.02 6.76
C GLY A 120 11.54 3.03 8.12
N GLN A 121 10.20 3.09 8.18
CA GLN A 121 9.41 2.86 9.38
C GLN A 121 9.28 1.36 9.69
#